data_AF-A0A920KKG9-F1
#
_entry.id   AF-A0A920KKG9-F1
#
_cell.length_a   1.000
_cell.length_b   1.000
_cell.length_c   1.000
_cell.angle_alpha   90.00
_cell.angle_beta   90.00
_cell.angle_gamma   90.00
#
_symmetry.space_group_name_H-M   'P 1'
#
loop_
_entity.id
_entity.type
_entity.pdbx_description
1 polymer ?
#
loop_
_entity_poly.entity_id
_entity_poly.type
_entity_poly.pdbx_seq_one_letter_code
_entity_poly.pdbx_strand_id
1 'polypeptide(L)'
;MELGGKSPLVIFDDADIESAANGIIAGNFGASGQSCVAGSRVIVQKHIFKVKRLIKQKSENIIVGNPLDPKTNLGPLCTSKQIEIIENTINKSVSQGAEIIFGGKKLKRRNYFEPTLIYCLTEI
;
A
#
# COMPACT_ATOMS: atom_id res chain seq x y z
N MET A 1 23.08 7.90 -11.35
CA MET A 1 22.79 6.92 -10.29
C MET A 1 21.30 6.93 -10.06
N GLU A 2 20.65 5.76 -9.99
CA GLU A 2 19.23 5.62 -9.67
C GLU A 2 19.08 5.04 -8.26
N LEU A 3 18.34 5.70 -7.37
CA LEU A 3 18.19 5.35 -5.95
C LEU A 3 16.72 5.12 -5.57
N GLY A 4 16.46 4.88 -4.28
CA GLY A 4 15.10 4.73 -3.76
C GLY A 4 14.31 6.04 -3.74
N GLY A 5 12.98 5.92 -3.77
CA GLY A 5 12.04 7.04 -3.72
C GLY A 5 10.98 6.88 -2.63
N LYS A 6 10.30 7.99 -2.35
CA LYS A 6 9.06 8.04 -1.55
C LYS A 6 8.00 8.82 -2.33
N SER A 7 7.67 8.31 -3.52
CA SER A 7 6.93 9.05 -4.54
C SER A 7 5.51 9.43 -4.08
N PRO A 8 5.08 10.69 -4.28
CA PRO A 8 3.71 11.10 -4.00
C PRO A 8 2.77 10.73 -5.16
N LEU A 9 1.55 10.35 -4.82
CA LEU A 9 0.37 10.34 -5.69
C LEU A 9 -0.57 11.43 -5.16
N VAL A 10 -0.76 12.51 -5.92
CA VAL A 10 -1.59 13.65 -5.52
C VAL A 10 -2.92 13.59 -6.28
N ILE A 11 -4.02 13.52 -5.54
CA ILE A 11 -5.38 13.37 -6.10
C ILE A 11 -6.20 14.60 -5.74
N PHE A 12 -6.60 15.33 -6.77
CA PHE A 12 -7.49 16.50 -6.69
C PHE A 12 -8.95 16.08 -6.76
N ASP A 13 -9.86 16.96 -6.34
CA ASP A 13 -11.30 16.68 -6.23
C ASP A 13 -12.04 16.59 -7.58
N ASP A 14 -11.40 17.01 -8.66
CA ASP A 14 -11.84 16.83 -10.05
C ASP A 14 -11.41 15.48 -10.66
N ALA A 15 -10.64 14.67 -9.93
CA ALA A 15 -10.22 13.35 -10.40
C ALA A 15 -11.36 12.32 -10.36
N ASP A 16 -11.38 11.41 -11.34
CA ASP A 16 -12.23 10.22 -11.27
C ASP A 16 -11.79 9.30 -10.12
N ILE A 17 -12.62 9.21 -9.08
CA ILE A 17 -12.28 8.54 -7.81
C ILE A 17 -12.05 7.03 -8.01
N GLU A 18 -12.77 6.41 -8.94
CA GLU A 18 -12.61 4.99 -9.25
C GLU A 18 -11.25 4.70 -9.89
N SER A 19 -10.89 5.47 -10.91
CA SER A 19 -9.58 5.40 -11.57
C SER A 19 -8.45 5.76 -10.60
N ALA A 20 -8.64 6.77 -9.76
CA ALA A 20 -7.66 7.15 -8.73
C ALA A 20 -7.41 5.99 -7.76
N ALA A 21 -8.47 5.35 -7.24
CA ALA A 21 -8.32 4.20 -6.35
C ALA A 21 -7.60 3.02 -7.03
N ASN A 22 -7.96 2.71 -8.28
CA ASN A 22 -7.29 1.67 -9.05
C ASN A 22 -5.80 1.99 -9.27
N GLY A 23 -5.49 3.24 -9.63
CA GLY A 23 -4.12 3.72 -9.84
C GLY A 23 -3.27 3.69 -8.58
N ILE A 24 -3.86 4.07 -7.43
CA ILE A 24 -3.21 3.98 -6.11
C ILE A 24 -2.84 2.53 -5.79
N ILE A 25 -3.77 1.61 -5.97
CA ILE A 25 -3.57 0.18 -5.69
C ILE A 25 -2.48 -0.40 -6.60
N ALA A 26 -2.60 -0.18 -7.92
CA ALA A 26 -1.63 -0.68 -8.89
C ALA A 26 -0.24 -0.08 -8.67
N GLY A 27 -0.16 1.23 -8.44
CA GLY A 27 1.09 1.96 -8.23
C GLY A 27 1.80 1.67 -6.90
N ASN A 28 1.10 1.08 -5.93
CA ASN A 28 1.69 0.68 -4.64
C ASN A 28 1.98 -0.81 -4.54
N PHE A 29 1.11 -1.67 -5.09
CA PHE A 29 1.22 -3.11 -4.90
C PHE A 29 1.83 -3.84 -6.10
N GLY A 30 2.05 -3.15 -7.24
CA GLY A 30 2.86 -3.69 -8.33
C GLY A 30 4.23 -4.18 -7.83
N ALA A 31 4.67 -5.37 -8.28
CA ALA A 31 5.87 -6.05 -7.80
C ALA A 31 5.95 -6.20 -6.27
N SER A 32 4.81 -6.38 -5.60
CA SER A 32 4.69 -6.41 -4.13
C SER A 32 5.20 -5.15 -3.44
N GLY A 33 5.11 -4.00 -4.12
CA GLY A 33 5.58 -2.70 -3.66
C GLY A 33 7.10 -2.53 -3.67
N GLN A 34 7.83 -3.48 -4.23
CA GLN A 34 9.30 -3.44 -4.34
C GLN A 34 9.72 -2.69 -5.61
N SER A 35 9.34 -1.41 -5.68
CA SER A 35 9.66 -0.52 -6.79
C SER A 35 10.20 0.82 -6.29
N CYS A 36 11.28 1.31 -6.89
CA CYS A 36 11.87 2.61 -6.54
C CYS A 36 10.94 3.79 -6.81
N VAL A 37 9.98 3.61 -7.74
CA VAL A 37 9.01 4.63 -8.15
C VAL A 37 7.61 4.39 -7.57
N ALA A 38 7.45 3.45 -6.63
CA ALA A 38 6.16 3.17 -6.00
C ALA A 38 5.52 4.43 -5.39
N GLY A 39 4.22 4.61 -5.63
CA GLY A 39 3.41 5.75 -5.20
C GLY A 39 3.09 5.77 -3.70
N SER A 40 4.13 5.62 -2.88
CA SER A 40 4.08 5.26 -1.45
C SER A 40 3.61 6.36 -0.50
N ARG A 41 3.24 7.53 -1.02
CA ARG A 41 2.51 8.57 -0.29
C ARG A 41 1.31 8.99 -1.12
N VAL A 42 0.10 8.78 -0.59
CA VAL A 42 -1.14 9.18 -1.25
C VAL A 42 -1.65 10.44 -0.58
N ILE A 43 -1.69 11.55 -1.30
CA ILE A 43 -2.13 12.87 -0.83
C ILE A 43 -3.43 13.19 -1.54
N VAL A 44 -4.49 13.43 -0.78
CA VAL A 44 -5.85 13.51 -1.31
C VAL A 44 -6.49 14.82 -0.86
N GLN A 45 -7.07 15.56 -1.79
CA GLN A 45 -7.83 16.77 -1.46
C GLN A 45 -9.03 16.42 -0.56
N LYS A 46 -9.23 17.23 0.49
CA LYS A 46 -10.12 16.94 1.63
C LYS A 46 -11.53 16.45 1.23
N HIS A 47 -12.13 17.01 0.19
CA HIS A 47 -13.49 16.67 -0.25
C HIS A 47 -13.66 15.23 -0.77
N ILE A 48 -12.58 14.62 -1.29
CA ILE A 48 -12.62 13.27 -1.86
C ILE A 48 -11.97 12.22 -0.97
N PHE A 49 -11.76 12.54 0.31
CA PHE A 49 -11.16 11.62 1.29
C PHE A 49 -11.89 10.26 1.43
N LYS A 50 -13.16 10.20 0.98
CA LYS A 50 -13.93 8.94 0.80
C LYS A 50 -13.22 7.89 -0.06
N VAL A 51 -12.23 8.26 -0.88
CA VAL A 51 -11.39 7.33 -1.66
C VAL A 51 -10.71 6.28 -0.76
N LYS A 52 -10.41 6.60 0.51
CA LYS A 52 -9.88 5.65 1.50
C LYS A 52 -10.74 4.39 1.63
N ARG A 53 -12.06 4.56 1.69
CA ARG A 53 -13.01 3.44 1.80
C ARG A 53 -13.01 2.58 0.53
N LEU A 54 -12.95 3.23 -0.63
CA LEU A 54 -12.92 2.54 -1.91
C LEU A 54 -11.63 1.74 -2.09
N ILE A 55 -10.47 2.29 -1.69
CA ILE A 55 -9.20 1.57 -1.70
C ILE A 55 -9.29 0.33 -0.83
N LYS A 56 -9.83 0.44 0.38
CA LYS A 56 -10.04 -0.70 1.28
C LYS A 56 -10.89 -1.79 0.60
N GLN A 57 -12.08 -1.43 0.11
CA GLN A 57 -13.00 -2.36 -0.53
C GLN A 57 -12.36 -3.07 -1.73
N LYS A 58 -11.67 -2.34 -2.61
CA LYS A 58 -10.98 -2.95 -3.77
C LYS A 58 -9.82 -3.85 -3.33
N SER A 59 -9.12 -3.49 -2.26
CA SER A 59 -7.98 -4.25 -1.75
C SER A 59 -8.37 -5.58 -1.11
N GLU A 60 -9.63 -5.75 -0.68
CA GLU A 60 -10.15 -7.03 -0.18
C GLU A 60 -10.11 -8.14 -1.25
N ASN A 61 -10.12 -7.77 -2.54
CA ASN A 61 -10.04 -8.71 -3.65
C ASN A 61 -8.60 -9.04 -4.07
N ILE A 62 -7.58 -8.47 -3.42
CA ILE A 62 -6.17 -8.76 -3.75
C ILE A 62 -5.81 -10.16 -3.26
N ILE A 63 -5.58 -11.06 -4.19
CA ILE A 63 -5.15 -12.43 -3.90
C ILE A 63 -3.64 -12.45 -3.68
N VAL A 64 -3.23 -12.66 -2.43
CA VAL A 64 -1.83 -12.89 -2.07
C VAL A 64 -1.49 -14.37 -2.20
N GLY A 65 -0.57 -14.71 -3.10
CA GLY A 65 -0.47 -16.10 -3.57
C GLY A 65 0.83 -16.47 -4.27
N ASN A 66 0.84 -17.68 -4.83
CA ASN A 66 1.97 -18.17 -5.60
C ASN A 66 2.11 -17.34 -6.89
N PRO A 67 3.28 -16.75 -7.20
CA PRO A 67 3.45 -15.96 -8.42
C PRO A 67 3.23 -16.74 -9.73
N LEU A 68 3.24 -18.07 -9.70
CA LEU A 68 2.92 -18.92 -10.86
C LEU A 68 1.42 -19.20 -11.01
N ASP A 69 0.60 -18.86 -10.02
CA ASP A 69 -0.86 -18.98 -10.12
C ASP A 69 -1.42 -17.71 -10.79
N PRO A 70 -2.13 -17.82 -11.94
CA PRO A 70 -2.68 -16.67 -12.64
C PRO A 70 -3.74 -15.89 -11.85
N LYS A 71 -4.28 -16.46 -10.76
CA LYS A 71 -5.20 -15.76 -9.86
C LYS A 71 -4.47 -14.86 -8.87
N THR A 72 -3.16 -15.02 -8.69
CA THR A 72 -2.38 -14.22 -7.75
C THR A 72 -2.21 -12.80 -8.25
N ASN A 73 -2.54 -11.82 -7.40
CA ASN A 73 -2.24 -10.41 -7.65
C ASN A 73 -0.94 -9.97 -6.96
N LEU A 74 -0.64 -10.55 -5.79
CA LEU A 74 0.50 -10.16 -4.96
C LEU A 74 1.37 -11.37 -4.60
N GLY A 75 2.64 -11.34 -5.00
CA GLY A 75 3.61 -12.37 -4.68
C GLY A 75 4.33 -12.13 -3.35
N PRO A 76 5.29 -13.00 -2.98
CA PRO A 76 6.13 -12.80 -1.81
C PRO A 76 7.08 -11.60 -2.00
N LEU A 77 7.56 -11.08 -0.89
CA LEU A 77 8.73 -10.21 -0.85
C LEU A 77 10.01 -11.00 -1.14
N CYS A 78 11.04 -10.30 -1.61
CA CYS A 78 12.30 -10.92 -2.01
C CYS A 78 13.00 -11.62 -0.82
N THR A 79 13.00 -11.00 0.37
CA THR A 79 13.72 -11.51 1.55
C THR A 79 12.92 -11.39 2.83
N SER A 80 13.29 -12.18 3.85
CA SER A 80 12.72 -12.07 5.20
C SER A 80 13.06 -10.72 5.84
N LYS A 81 14.20 -10.12 5.47
CA LYS A 81 14.60 -8.81 5.97
C LYS A 81 13.61 -7.71 5.56
N GLN A 82 12.99 -7.83 4.38
CA GLN A 82 11.94 -6.89 3.96
C GLN A 82 10.70 -6.98 4.84
N ILE A 83 10.35 -8.18 5.33
CA ILE A 83 9.25 -8.34 6.30
C ILE A 83 9.56 -7.57 7.58
N GLU A 84 10.76 -7.74 8.15
CA GLU A 84 11.17 -7.02 9.36
C GLU A 84 11.13 -5.49 9.17
N ILE A 85 11.58 -5.00 8.01
CA ILE A 85 11.55 -3.56 7.70
C ILE A 85 10.11 -3.05 7.64
N ILE A 86 9.19 -3.80 7.02
CA ILE A 86 7.77 -3.45 6.95
C ILE A 86 7.13 -3.45 8.33
N GLU A 87 7.32 -4.50 9.13
CA GLU A 87 6.80 -4.60 10.51
C GLU A 87 7.31 -3.44 11.37
N ASN A 88 8.62 -3.14 11.32
CA ASN A 88 9.21 -2.01 12.02
C ASN A 88 8.64 -0.67 11.56
N THR A 89 8.42 -0.50 10.26
CA THR A 89 7.85 0.73 9.68
C THR A 89 6.41 0.93 10.17
N ILE A 90 5.59 -0.12 10.11
CA ILE A 90 4.20 -0.10 10.60
C ILE A 90 4.18 0.22 12.10
N ASN A 91 4.96 -0.48 12.91
CA ASN A 91 5.02 -0.26 14.36
C ASN A 91 5.41 1.17 14.70
N LYS A 92 6.42 1.71 14.00
CA LYS A 92 6.83 3.11 14.16
C LYS A 92 5.70 4.07 13.79
N SER A 93 5.04 3.86 12.65
CA SER A 93 3.91 4.70 12.24
C SER A 93 2.75 4.67 13.25
N VAL A 94 2.38 3.50 13.76
CA VAL A 94 1.33 3.36 14.77
C VAL A 94 1.73 4.04 16.09
N SER A 95 2.99 3.89 16.53
CA SER A 95 3.50 4.60 17.72
C SER A 95 3.47 6.12 17.60
N GLN A 96 3.43 6.64 16.36
CA GLN A 96 3.31 8.06 16.03
C GLN A 96 1.85 8.49 15.81
N GLY A 97 0.88 7.63 16.09
CA GLY A 97 -0.55 7.93 16.00
C GLY A 97 -1.19 7.60 14.65
N ALA A 98 -0.51 6.88 13.75
CA ALA A 98 -1.13 6.44 12.50
C ALA A 98 -2.12 5.29 12.72
N GLU A 99 -3.19 5.26 11.91
CA GLU A 99 -4.23 4.23 11.93
C GLU A 99 -3.97 3.19 10.83
N ILE A 100 -4.04 1.89 11.16
CA ILE A 100 -4.04 0.83 10.15
C ILE A 100 -5.48 0.67 9.62
N ILE A 101 -5.69 0.95 8.34
CA ILE A 101 -7.01 0.85 7.70
C ILE A 101 -7.34 -0.59 7.30
N PHE A 102 -6.33 -1.32 6.80
CA PHE A 102 -6.37 -2.76 6.54
C PHE A 102 -4.95 -3.34 6.47
N GLY A 103 -4.85 -4.66 6.59
CA GLY A 103 -3.60 -5.41 6.53
C GLY A 103 -2.76 -5.26 7.79
N GLY A 104 -1.44 -5.12 7.61
CA GLY A 104 -0.50 -4.85 8.68
C GLY A 104 0.14 -6.09 9.28
N LYS A 105 -0.10 -7.30 8.74
CA LYS A 105 0.44 -8.54 9.29
C LYS A 105 1.22 -9.36 8.27
N LYS A 106 2.26 -10.01 8.79
CA LYS A 106 2.94 -11.11 8.10
C LYS A 106 1.99 -12.31 7.98
N LEU A 107 1.94 -12.92 6.80
CA LEU A 107 1.19 -14.16 6.61
C LEU A 107 1.97 -15.36 7.14
N LYS A 108 1.27 -16.46 7.46
CA LYS A 108 1.87 -17.74 7.91
C LYS A 108 2.58 -18.49 6.77
N ARG A 109 3.35 -17.78 5.94
CA ARG A 109 4.10 -18.24 4.76
C ARG A 109 5.38 -17.41 4.64
N ARG A 110 6.48 -18.02 4.19
CA ARG A 110 7.80 -17.34 4.10
C ARG A 110 7.74 -16.15 3.15
N ASN A 111 8.14 -14.97 3.65
CA ASN A 111 8.21 -13.70 2.92
C ASN A 111 6.87 -13.16 2.38
N TYR A 112 5.72 -13.58 2.93
CA TYR A 112 4.43 -13.01 2.55
C TYR A 112 3.93 -12.03 3.60
N PHE A 113 3.33 -10.93 3.12
CA PHE A 113 2.77 -9.87 3.95
C PHE A 113 1.41 -9.42 3.38
N GLU A 114 0.50 -9.00 4.23
CA GLU A 114 -0.79 -8.46 3.79
C GLU A 114 -0.60 -7.12 3.07
N PRO A 115 -1.31 -6.85 1.95
CA PRO A 115 -1.38 -5.48 1.44
C PRO A 115 -1.88 -4.58 2.56
N THR A 116 -1.21 -3.45 2.78
CA THR A 116 -1.40 -2.63 3.98
C THR A 116 -1.62 -1.19 3.60
N LEU A 117 -2.65 -0.57 4.19
CA LEU A 117 -2.89 0.86 4.11
C LEU A 117 -2.84 1.45 5.51
N ILE A 118 -1.96 2.45 5.67
CA ILE A 118 -1.84 3.24 6.90
C ILE A 118 -2.33 4.65 6.61
N TYR A 119 -3.15 5.20 7.50
CA TYR A 119 -3.58 6.57 7.48
C TYR A 119 -2.84 7.36 8.57
N CYS A 120 -2.09 8.38 8.16
CA CYS A 120 -1.37 9.27 9.07
C CYS A 120 -2.27 10.47 9.41
N LEU A 121 -2.51 10.72 10.70
CA LEU A 121 -3.38 11.80 11.21
C LEU A 121 -2.78 13.21 11.09
N THR A 122 -1.75 13.42 10.27
CA THR A 122 -1.09 14.73 10.19
C THR A 122 -1.99 15.70 9.44
N GLU A 123 -2.56 16.67 10.16
CA GLU A 123 -3.25 17.82 9.60
C GLU A 123 -2.26 18.62 8.74
N ILE A 124 -2.41 18.55 7.41
CA ILE A 124 -1.90 19.55 6.47
C ILE A 124 -3.10 20.31 5.94
#